data_AF-A0A520YNJ9-F1
#
_entry.id   AF-A0A520YNJ9-F1
#
_cell.length_a   1.000
_cell.length_b   1.000
_cell.length_c   1.000
_cell.angle_alpha   90.00
_cell.angle_beta   90.00
_cell.angle_gamma   90.00
#
_symmetry.space_group_name_H-M   'P 1'
#
loop_
_entity.id
_entity.type
_entity.pdbx_description
1 polymer ?
#
loop_
_entity_poly.entity_id
_entity_poly.type
_entity_poly.pdbx_seq_one_letter_code
_entity_poly.pdbx_strand_id
1 'polypeptide(L)'
;MTRPTLLLLCVAIGACAGSQAARTSDLLFSTPEAELAREHAPDLYVRAELASAHAHEAERSEDKLTADDHRTESRLWLAAAVAEAERVQLDRGRAELQVQEERWAKQLARDQRASASVARDISRHEANAVALREAERLAALTVSTTVSEATLDAVLTRVRLDLALAEALGATDEQLLPLRERADRVARRRPSDARVAESLLVDSERLIGRIRADWPEPRPGAATELVETASVAGFAADRLGSAVLIRSGRFFTPKGQVSDATVRRFTGLLAAFPHGPVACQVAVPKPGSGGWSQRVARLVERFGRMDDPGRVSTSIVATDALPAGTVQCTFAAYREP
;
A
#
# COMPACT_ATOMS: atom_id res chain seq x y z
N MET A 1 -7.34 -25.73 -63.61
CA MET A 1 -8.12 -24.71 -64.34
C MET A 1 -9.47 -24.55 -63.65
N THR A 2 -9.87 -23.30 -63.47
CA THR A 2 -10.93 -22.75 -62.62
C THR A 2 -12.36 -23.05 -63.09
N ARG A 3 -13.23 -23.40 -62.11
CA ARG A 3 -14.68 -23.10 -61.95
C ARG A 3 -15.65 -23.31 -63.12
N PRO A 4 -16.66 -24.18 -62.91
CA PRO A 4 -18.05 -23.76 -63.13
C PRO A 4 -19.00 -24.39 -62.09
N THR A 5 -18.98 -23.91 -60.84
CA THR A 5 -19.95 -24.36 -59.81
C THR A 5 -20.53 -23.21 -58.98
N LEU A 6 -20.26 -21.97 -59.38
CA LEU A 6 -20.63 -20.78 -58.60
C LEU A 6 -21.73 -19.93 -59.24
N LEU A 7 -22.31 -20.37 -60.36
CA LEU A 7 -23.30 -19.57 -61.12
C LEU A 7 -24.74 -20.08 -60.99
N LEU A 8 -24.96 -21.26 -60.40
CA LEU A 8 -26.32 -21.79 -60.17
C LEU A 8 -26.87 -21.51 -58.76
N LEU A 9 -26.02 -21.09 -57.80
CA LEU A 9 -26.46 -20.79 -56.43
C LEU A 9 -27.00 -19.35 -56.27
N CYS A 10 -26.67 -18.44 -57.18
CA CYS A 10 -27.08 -17.03 -57.11
C CYS A 10 -28.46 -16.74 -57.70
N VAL A 11 -29.05 -17.66 -58.46
CA VAL A 11 -30.40 -17.47 -59.06
C VAL A 11 -31.52 -18.08 -58.18
N ALA A 12 -31.18 -18.95 -57.23
CA ALA A 12 -32.16 -19.60 -56.34
C ALA A 12 -32.54 -18.77 -55.09
N ILE A 13 -31.82 -17.67 -54.79
CA ILE A 13 -32.09 -16.80 -53.62
C ILE A 13 -32.89 -15.55 -53.99
N GLY A 14 -33.06 -15.27 -55.30
CA GLY A 14 -33.74 -14.06 -55.79
C GLY A 14 -35.27 -14.14 -55.94
N ALA A 15 -35.90 -15.29 -55.69
CA ALA A 15 -37.31 -15.51 -56.04
C ALA A 15 -38.25 -15.83 -54.86
N CYS A 16 -37.85 -15.56 -53.61
CA CYS A 16 -38.66 -15.90 -52.44
C CYS A 16 -38.72 -14.81 -51.34
N ALA A 17 -38.70 -13.53 -51.71
CA ALA A 17 -38.80 -12.41 -50.75
C ALA A 17 -40.01 -11.47 -50.98
N GLY A 18 -40.89 -11.76 -51.95
CA GLY A 18 -41.92 -10.81 -52.38
C GLY A 18 -43.27 -10.88 -51.66
N SER A 19 -43.54 -11.89 -50.84
CA SER A 19 -44.90 -12.11 -50.27
C SER A 19 -44.99 -12.10 -48.74
N GLN A 20 -43.87 -11.91 -48.04
CA GLN A 20 -43.83 -11.91 -46.56
C GLN A 20 -43.53 -10.53 -45.95
N ALA A 21 -43.40 -9.48 -46.76
CA ALA A 21 -43.01 -8.14 -46.30
C ALA A 21 -44.16 -7.33 -45.66
N ALA A 22 -45.40 -7.46 -46.16
CA ALA A 22 -46.52 -6.60 -45.75
C ALA A 22 -47.07 -6.87 -44.33
N ARG A 23 -46.89 -8.08 -43.77
CA ARG A 23 -47.34 -8.42 -42.40
C ARG A 23 -46.28 -8.19 -41.31
N THR A 24 -45.08 -7.77 -41.69
CA THR A 24 -43.94 -7.68 -40.74
C THR A 24 -43.70 -6.27 -40.20
N SER A 25 -44.18 -5.21 -40.86
CA SER A 25 -43.92 -3.83 -40.43
C SER A 25 -44.65 -3.45 -39.14
N ASP A 26 -45.93 -3.82 -39.00
CA ASP A 26 -46.72 -3.49 -37.80
C ASP A 26 -46.24 -4.25 -36.54
N LEU A 27 -45.59 -5.39 -36.72
CA LEU A 27 -44.99 -6.16 -35.62
C LEU A 27 -43.67 -5.58 -35.13
N LEU A 28 -43.04 -4.66 -35.87
CA LEU A 28 -41.78 -4.03 -35.45
C LEU A 28 -42.01 -2.96 -34.38
N PHE A 29 -43.13 -2.24 -34.46
CA PHE A 29 -43.49 -1.17 -33.51
C PHE A 29 -44.05 -1.69 -32.17
N SER A 30 -44.38 -2.97 -32.09
CA SER A 30 -44.88 -3.62 -30.88
C SER A 30 -43.81 -4.36 -30.08
N THR A 31 -42.54 -4.14 -30.41
CA THR A 31 -41.39 -4.72 -29.70
C THR A 31 -41.04 -3.88 -28.47
N PRO A 32 -40.49 -4.47 -27.39
CA PRO A 32 -40.03 -3.72 -26.23
C PRO A 32 -38.91 -2.72 -26.60
N GLU A 33 -38.10 -3.01 -27.61
CA GLU A 33 -37.10 -2.10 -28.14
C GLU A 33 -37.75 -0.87 -28.81
N ALA A 34 -38.87 -1.05 -29.51
CA ALA A 34 -39.65 0.05 -30.07
C ALA A 34 -40.30 0.92 -28.98
N GLU A 35 -40.74 0.33 -27.87
CA GLU A 35 -41.24 1.07 -26.70
C GLU A 35 -40.13 1.93 -26.07
N LEU A 36 -38.92 1.37 -25.93
CA LEU A 36 -37.74 2.09 -25.47
C LEU A 36 -37.35 3.22 -26.43
N ALA A 37 -37.38 2.96 -27.74
CA ALA A 37 -37.15 3.95 -28.77
C ALA A 37 -38.16 5.11 -28.68
N ARG A 38 -39.43 4.81 -28.45
CA ARG A 38 -40.48 5.81 -28.26
C ARG A 38 -40.24 6.69 -27.04
N GLU A 39 -39.72 6.15 -25.95
CA GLU A 39 -39.45 6.89 -24.72
C GLU A 39 -38.18 7.75 -24.81
N HIS A 40 -37.12 7.24 -25.43
CA HIS A 40 -35.78 7.84 -25.35
C HIS A 40 -35.27 8.48 -26.64
N ALA A 41 -35.86 8.17 -27.79
CA ALA A 41 -35.59 8.78 -29.10
C ALA A 41 -36.92 9.09 -29.85
N PRO A 42 -37.83 9.88 -29.26
CA PRO A 42 -39.18 10.06 -29.76
C PRO A 42 -39.23 10.71 -31.15
N ASP A 43 -38.28 11.57 -31.48
CA ASP A 43 -38.17 12.25 -32.77
C ASP A 43 -37.85 11.27 -33.92
N LEU A 44 -36.93 10.34 -33.70
CA LEU A 44 -36.59 9.29 -34.66
C LEU A 44 -37.70 8.24 -34.77
N TYR A 45 -38.33 7.91 -33.63
CA TYR A 45 -39.48 7.01 -33.60
C TYR A 45 -40.67 7.55 -34.40
N VAL A 46 -40.99 8.85 -34.25
CA VAL A 46 -42.04 9.52 -35.05
C VAL A 46 -41.73 9.50 -36.55
N ARG A 47 -40.46 9.65 -36.96
CA ARG A 47 -40.07 9.52 -38.38
C ARG A 47 -40.29 8.11 -38.92
N ALA A 48 -40.04 7.09 -38.09
CA ALA A 48 -40.32 5.70 -38.46
C ALA A 48 -41.82 5.44 -38.64
N GLU A 49 -42.67 5.99 -37.76
CA GLU A 49 -44.13 5.89 -37.87
C GLU A 49 -44.66 6.61 -39.11
N LEU A 50 -44.15 7.81 -39.41
CA LEU A 50 -44.52 8.56 -40.62
C LEU A 50 -44.16 7.81 -41.90
N ALA A 51 -42.95 7.24 -41.99
CA ALA A 51 -42.55 6.42 -43.14
C ALA A 51 -43.41 5.14 -43.25
N SER A 52 -43.81 4.55 -42.12
CA SER A 52 -44.75 3.41 -42.12
C SER A 52 -46.13 3.83 -42.66
N ALA A 53 -46.63 5.00 -42.27
CA ALA A 53 -47.90 5.52 -42.76
C ALA A 53 -47.87 5.79 -44.27
N HIS A 54 -46.78 6.38 -44.79
CA HIS A 54 -46.60 6.60 -46.22
C HIS A 54 -46.52 5.28 -47.01
N ALA A 55 -45.88 4.24 -46.46
CA ALA A 55 -45.88 2.91 -47.07
C ALA A 55 -47.29 2.33 -47.24
N HIS A 56 -48.15 2.48 -46.22
CA HIS A 56 -49.53 2.04 -46.28
C HIS A 56 -50.37 2.84 -47.30
N GLU A 57 -50.10 4.13 -47.45
CA GLU A 57 -50.78 5.00 -48.42
C GLU A 57 -50.38 4.66 -49.87
N ALA A 58 -49.10 4.42 -50.12
CA ALA A 58 -48.58 3.97 -51.42
C ALA A 58 -49.15 2.59 -51.81
N GLU A 59 -49.27 1.67 -50.85
CA GLU A 59 -49.88 0.35 -51.07
C GLU A 59 -51.36 0.43 -51.47
N ARG A 60 -52.13 1.34 -50.85
CA ARG A 60 -53.53 1.60 -51.23
C ARG A 60 -53.66 2.20 -52.64
N SER A 61 -52.63 2.90 -53.10
CA SER A 61 -52.57 3.50 -54.44
C SER A 61 -52.01 2.54 -55.50
N GLU A 62 -51.77 1.27 -55.14
CA GLU A 62 -51.18 0.22 -55.96
C GLU A 62 -49.73 0.50 -56.45
N ASP A 63 -49.05 1.50 -55.86
CA ASP A 63 -47.66 1.82 -56.15
C ASP A 63 -46.72 1.01 -55.25
N LYS A 64 -46.39 -0.20 -55.72
CA LYS A 64 -45.59 -1.17 -54.97
C LYS A 64 -44.13 -0.74 -54.74
N LEU A 65 -43.53 -0.03 -55.70
CA LEU A 65 -42.13 0.39 -55.59
C LEU A 65 -41.98 1.44 -54.48
N THR A 66 -42.84 2.46 -54.50
CA THR A 66 -42.86 3.51 -53.47
C THR A 66 -43.23 2.94 -52.09
N ALA A 67 -44.12 1.95 -52.03
CA ALA A 67 -44.46 1.29 -50.77
C ALA A 67 -43.26 0.54 -50.16
N ASP A 68 -42.45 -0.15 -50.98
CA ASP A 68 -41.26 -0.88 -50.51
C ASP A 68 -40.12 0.05 -50.08
N ASP A 69 -39.95 1.19 -50.76
CA ASP A 69 -39.00 2.24 -50.37
C ASP A 69 -39.37 2.81 -48.98
N HIS A 70 -40.64 3.18 -48.77
CA HIS A 70 -41.10 3.69 -47.47
C HIS A 70 -41.07 2.63 -46.36
N ARG A 71 -41.29 1.33 -46.66
CA ARG A 71 -41.08 0.25 -45.68
C ARG A 71 -39.62 0.14 -45.26
N THR A 72 -38.70 0.29 -46.21
CA THR A 72 -37.26 0.26 -45.94
C THR A 72 -36.85 1.47 -45.11
N GLU A 73 -37.33 2.65 -45.48
CA GLU A 73 -37.13 3.89 -44.74
C GLU A 73 -37.63 3.78 -43.29
N SER A 74 -38.85 3.27 -43.08
CA SER A 74 -39.43 3.04 -41.76
C SER A 74 -38.56 2.11 -40.90
N ARG A 75 -38.06 1.01 -41.47
CA ARG A 75 -37.15 0.08 -40.76
C ARG A 75 -35.84 0.74 -40.35
N LEU A 76 -35.26 1.57 -41.23
CA LEU A 76 -34.01 2.28 -40.94
C LEU A 76 -34.20 3.34 -39.85
N TRP A 77 -35.28 4.11 -39.89
CA TRP A 77 -35.59 5.08 -38.83
C TRP A 77 -35.86 4.40 -37.49
N LEU A 78 -36.59 3.28 -37.48
CA LEU A 78 -36.85 2.55 -36.24
C LEU A 78 -35.55 1.97 -35.66
N ALA A 79 -34.68 1.39 -36.49
CA ALA A 79 -33.38 0.90 -36.04
C ALA A 79 -32.48 2.03 -35.49
N ALA A 80 -32.50 3.20 -36.12
CA ALA A 80 -31.80 4.38 -35.62
C ALA A 80 -32.38 4.86 -34.27
N ALA A 81 -33.70 4.85 -34.11
CA ALA A 81 -34.37 5.22 -32.86
C ALA A 81 -34.02 4.27 -31.71
N VAL A 82 -33.99 2.96 -31.97
CA VAL A 82 -33.58 1.95 -30.98
C VAL A 82 -32.12 2.16 -30.55
N ALA A 83 -31.20 2.33 -31.51
CA ALA A 83 -29.80 2.55 -31.19
C ALA A 83 -29.55 3.84 -30.38
N GLU A 84 -30.28 4.92 -30.71
CA GLU A 84 -30.19 6.18 -29.97
C GLU A 84 -30.78 6.06 -28.56
N ALA A 85 -31.87 5.32 -28.40
CA ALA A 85 -32.46 5.04 -27.09
C ALA A 85 -31.50 4.26 -26.18
N GLU A 86 -30.85 3.23 -26.71
CA GLU A 86 -29.81 2.48 -25.98
C GLU A 86 -28.64 3.39 -25.58
N ARG A 87 -28.18 4.26 -26.49
CA ARG A 87 -27.12 5.23 -26.19
C ARG A 87 -27.52 6.15 -25.04
N VAL A 88 -28.73 6.71 -25.08
CA VAL A 88 -29.26 7.59 -24.04
C VAL A 88 -29.35 6.87 -22.69
N GLN A 89 -29.79 5.61 -22.66
CA GLN A 89 -29.83 4.83 -21.43
C GLN A 89 -28.44 4.55 -20.86
N LEU A 90 -27.47 4.18 -21.71
CA LEU A 90 -26.09 3.97 -21.29
C LEU A 90 -25.46 5.25 -20.73
N ASP A 91 -25.72 6.40 -21.36
CA ASP A 91 -25.20 7.68 -20.90
C ASP A 91 -25.81 8.11 -19.56
N ARG A 92 -27.12 7.86 -19.35
CA ARG A 92 -27.76 8.05 -18.04
C ARG A 92 -27.16 7.15 -16.97
N GLY A 93 -26.99 5.86 -17.26
CA GLY A 93 -26.37 4.90 -16.34
C GLY A 93 -24.94 5.29 -15.97
N ARG A 94 -24.14 5.77 -16.94
CA ARG A 94 -22.79 6.30 -16.69
C ARG A 94 -22.80 7.53 -15.78
N ALA A 95 -23.72 8.47 -16.03
CA ALA A 95 -23.84 9.67 -15.20
C ALA A 95 -24.25 9.34 -13.75
N GLU A 96 -25.17 8.40 -13.56
CA GLU A 96 -25.58 7.93 -12.23
C GLU A 96 -24.43 7.24 -11.49
N LEU A 97 -23.69 6.36 -12.18
CA LEU A 97 -22.51 5.70 -11.61
C LEU A 97 -21.45 6.72 -11.21
N GLN A 98 -21.16 7.73 -12.04
CA GLN A 98 -20.20 8.77 -11.72
C GLN A 98 -20.60 9.55 -10.45
N VAL A 99 -21.87 9.88 -10.29
CA VAL A 99 -22.38 10.54 -9.08
C VAL A 99 -22.22 9.64 -7.85
N GLN A 100 -22.44 8.33 -7.98
CA GLN A 100 -22.24 7.38 -6.89
C GLN A 100 -20.75 7.24 -6.54
N GLU A 101 -19.87 7.12 -7.52
CA GLU A 101 -18.42 7.06 -7.33
C GLU A 101 -17.90 8.30 -6.59
N GLU A 102 -18.33 9.50 -6.98
CA GLU A 102 -17.97 10.72 -6.28
C GLU A 102 -18.46 10.75 -4.83
N ARG A 103 -19.67 10.23 -4.56
CA ARG A 103 -20.21 10.13 -3.19
C ARG A 103 -19.38 9.16 -2.36
N TRP A 104 -19.05 7.99 -2.88
CA TRP A 104 -18.22 7.00 -2.20
C TRP A 104 -16.79 7.51 -1.97
N ALA A 105 -16.19 8.19 -2.95
CA ALA A 105 -14.88 8.80 -2.81
C ALA A 105 -14.86 9.89 -1.71
N LYS A 106 -15.89 10.73 -1.65
CA LYS A 106 -16.04 11.74 -0.59
C LYS A 106 -16.22 11.10 0.78
N GLN A 107 -16.97 10.01 0.87
CA GLN A 107 -17.17 9.27 2.12
C GLN A 107 -15.87 8.61 2.59
N LEU A 108 -15.17 7.90 1.69
CA LEU A 108 -13.89 7.29 1.99
C LEU A 108 -12.84 8.32 2.47
N ALA A 109 -12.79 9.49 1.84
CA ALA A 109 -11.89 10.57 2.27
C ALA A 109 -12.23 11.11 3.68
N ARG A 110 -13.52 11.13 4.07
CA ARG A 110 -13.93 11.50 5.43
C ARG A 110 -13.53 10.41 6.42
N ASP A 111 -13.78 9.15 6.09
CA ASP A 111 -13.46 8.02 6.95
C ASP A 111 -11.95 7.90 7.17
N GLN A 112 -11.13 8.08 6.11
CA GLN A 112 -9.67 8.12 6.23
C GLN A 112 -9.19 9.27 7.14
N ARG A 113 -9.80 10.47 7.07
CA ARG A 113 -9.46 11.57 7.99
C ARG A 113 -9.83 11.24 9.43
N ALA A 114 -10.99 10.60 9.66
CA ALA A 114 -11.43 10.17 10.98
C ALA A 114 -10.52 9.06 11.54
N SER A 115 -10.15 8.07 10.72
CA SER A 115 -9.18 7.04 11.09
C SER A 115 -7.81 7.66 11.42
N ALA A 116 -7.36 8.65 10.66
CA ALA A 116 -6.11 9.34 10.93
C ALA A 116 -6.13 10.12 12.26
N SER A 117 -7.26 10.75 12.63
CA SER A 117 -7.36 11.40 13.95
C SER A 117 -7.34 10.38 15.08
N VAL A 118 -8.09 9.28 14.96
CA VAL A 118 -8.09 8.20 15.95
C VAL A 118 -6.70 7.58 16.10
N ALA A 119 -5.99 7.33 14.99
CA ALA A 119 -4.64 6.81 15.02
C ALA A 119 -3.66 7.76 15.74
N ARG A 120 -3.81 9.08 15.58
CA ARG A 120 -3.02 10.08 16.34
C ARG A 120 -3.33 10.03 17.82
N ASP A 121 -4.60 9.91 18.20
CA ASP A 121 -5.01 9.84 19.60
C ASP A 121 -4.52 8.57 20.28
N ILE A 122 -4.61 7.41 19.60
CA ILE A 122 -4.02 6.14 20.06
C ILE A 122 -2.51 6.32 20.24
N SER A 123 -1.83 6.87 19.23
CA SER A 123 -0.38 7.10 19.30
C SER A 123 0.01 8.00 20.48
N ARG A 124 -0.78 9.04 20.74
CA ARG A 124 -0.59 9.95 21.88
C ARG A 124 -0.82 9.23 23.20
N HIS A 125 -1.87 8.42 23.30
CA HIS A 125 -2.16 7.63 24.50
C HIS A 125 -1.08 6.58 24.77
N GLU A 126 -0.61 5.86 23.76
CA GLU A 126 0.48 4.90 23.87
C GLU A 126 1.78 5.60 24.26
N ALA A 127 2.12 6.73 23.63
CA ALA A 127 3.28 7.53 23.98
C ALA A 127 3.22 8.02 25.43
N ASN A 128 2.06 8.50 25.89
CA ASN A 128 1.86 8.91 27.27
C ASN A 128 1.97 7.74 28.25
N ALA A 129 1.43 6.56 27.89
CA ALA A 129 1.52 5.37 28.73
C ALA A 129 2.98 4.87 28.85
N VAL A 130 3.74 4.90 27.76
CA VAL A 130 5.17 4.58 27.78
C VAL A 130 5.95 5.63 28.58
N ALA A 131 5.70 6.92 28.36
CA ALA A 131 6.34 8.00 29.10
C ALA A 131 6.04 7.90 30.61
N LEU A 132 4.82 7.54 30.99
CA LEU A 132 4.46 7.32 32.39
C LEU A 132 5.20 6.12 32.98
N ARG A 133 5.26 4.98 32.28
CA ARG A 133 6.01 3.81 32.76
C ARG A 133 7.51 4.08 32.89
N GLU A 134 8.10 4.81 31.95
CA GLU A 134 9.51 5.19 32.04
C GLU A 134 9.74 6.22 33.15
N ALA A 135 8.82 7.17 33.35
CA ALA A 135 8.86 8.08 34.49
C ALA A 135 8.76 7.34 35.83
N GLU A 136 7.87 6.35 35.94
CA GLU A 136 7.75 5.47 37.12
C GLU A 136 9.01 4.63 37.33
N ARG A 137 9.63 4.13 36.25
CA ARG A 137 10.90 3.39 36.31
C ARG A 137 12.06 4.26 36.76
N LEU A 138 12.18 5.49 36.24
CA LEU A 138 13.19 6.47 36.66
C LEU A 138 12.93 6.94 38.09
N ALA A 139 11.66 7.10 38.49
CA ALA A 139 11.28 7.35 39.88
C ALA A 139 11.73 6.20 40.80
N ALA A 140 11.57 4.94 40.38
CA ALA A 140 12.04 3.79 41.14
C ALA A 140 13.58 3.74 41.24
N LEU A 141 14.29 4.15 40.18
CA LEU A 141 15.75 4.27 40.17
C LEU A 141 16.26 5.43 41.02
N THR A 142 15.54 6.55 41.10
CA THR A 142 15.92 7.69 41.96
C THR A 142 15.70 7.40 43.45
N VAL A 143 14.80 6.46 43.78
CA VAL A 143 14.59 5.96 45.16
C VAL A 143 15.62 4.89 45.55
N SER A 144 16.14 4.10 44.61
CA SER A 144 17.20 3.12 44.87
C SER A 144 18.59 3.71 44.65
N THR A 145 19.40 3.82 45.70
CA THR A 145 20.80 4.26 45.59
C THR A 145 21.70 3.25 44.85
N THR A 146 21.20 2.03 44.59
CA THR A 146 21.97 0.96 43.95
C THR A 146 21.24 0.32 42.76
N VAL A 147 22.00 -0.12 41.77
CA VAL A 147 21.53 -0.80 40.56
C VAL A 147 21.94 -2.27 40.61
N SER A 148 21.02 -3.18 40.28
CA SER A 148 21.35 -4.60 40.13
C SER A 148 22.16 -4.86 38.86
N GLU A 149 22.97 -5.92 38.83
CA GLU A 149 23.77 -6.26 37.63
C GLU A 149 22.92 -6.41 36.37
N ALA A 150 21.75 -7.08 36.48
CA ALA A 150 20.81 -7.22 35.37
C ALA A 150 20.28 -5.86 34.85
N THR A 151 20.07 -4.91 35.76
CA THR A 151 19.64 -3.55 35.39
C THR A 151 20.78 -2.80 34.70
N LEU A 152 22.02 -2.94 35.19
CA LEU A 152 23.19 -2.34 34.58
C LEU A 152 23.44 -2.89 33.17
N ASP A 153 23.31 -4.21 32.96
CA ASP A 153 23.43 -4.83 31.64
C ASP A 153 22.35 -4.35 30.68
N ALA A 154 21.11 -4.20 31.15
CA ALA A 154 20.01 -3.64 30.36
C ALA A 154 20.28 -2.18 29.96
N VAL A 155 20.80 -1.35 30.88
CA VAL A 155 21.17 0.04 30.59
C VAL A 155 22.32 0.12 29.60
N LEU A 156 23.41 -0.63 29.81
CA LEU A 156 24.54 -0.65 28.89
C LEU A 156 24.15 -1.14 27.50
N THR A 157 23.26 -2.12 27.44
CA THR A 157 22.64 -2.58 26.20
C THR A 157 21.89 -1.45 25.51
N ARG A 158 21.02 -0.74 26.24
CA ARG A 158 20.25 0.38 25.70
C ARG A 158 21.16 1.50 25.19
N VAL A 159 22.17 1.88 25.96
CA VAL A 159 23.16 2.91 25.57
C VAL A 159 23.88 2.51 24.27
N ARG A 160 24.27 1.23 24.11
CA ARG A 160 24.90 0.77 22.86
C ARG A 160 23.95 0.88 21.66
N LEU A 161 22.66 0.55 21.85
CA LEU A 161 21.65 0.72 20.82
C LEU A 161 21.45 2.20 20.48
N ASP A 162 21.45 3.06 21.48
CA ASP A 162 21.26 4.51 21.31
C ASP A 162 22.44 5.16 20.58
N LEU A 163 23.67 4.75 20.88
CA LEU A 163 24.88 5.21 20.17
C LEU A 163 24.92 4.71 18.73
N ALA A 164 24.50 3.46 18.49
CA ALA A 164 24.36 2.95 17.13
C ALA A 164 23.29 3.74 16.36
N LEU A 165 22.15 4.03 17.00
CA LEU A 165 21.13 4.88 16.41
C LEU A 165 21.66 6.28 16.09
N ALA A 166 22.40 6.91 16.99
CA ALA A 166 22.99 8.21 16.77
C ALA A 166 23.96 8.21 15.58
N GLU A 167 24.82 7.19 15.46
CA GLU A 167 25.71 6.98 14.32
C GLU A 167 24.96 6.81 13.00
N ALA A 168 23.88 6.02 13.01
CA ALA A 168 22.99 5.84 11.87
C ALA A 168 22.33 7.18 11.46
N LEU A 169 21.94 8.00 12.44
CA LEU A 169 21.39 9.34 12.23
C LEU A 169 22.45 10.39 11.89
N GLY A 170 23.70 10.00 11.66
CA GLY A 170 24.73 10.91 11.15
C GLY A 170 25.60 11.58 12.21
N ALA A 171 25.53 11.17 13.48
CA ALA A 171 26.41 11.69 14.52
C ALA A 171 27.90 11.59 14.11
N THR A 172 28.68 12.61 14.43
CA THR A 172 30.13 12.60 14.19
C THR A 172 30.84 11.76 15.25
N ASP A 173 32.03 11.26 14.93
CA ASP A 173 32.86 10.54 15.90
C ASP A 173 33.16 11.40 17.14
N GLU A 174 33.34 12.71 16.97
CA GLU A 174 33.53 13.66 18.08
C GLU A 174 32.34 13.67 19.06
N GLN A 175 31.11 13.49 18.57
CA GLN A 175 29.90 13.41 19.40
C GLN A 175 29.75 12.04 20.07
N LEU A 176 30.19 10.96 19.41
CA LEU A 176 30.01 9.58 19.87
C LEU A 176 31.12 9.11 20.83
N LEU A 177 32.38 9.49 20.59
CA LEU A 177 33.55 8.99 21.32
C LEU A 177 33.43 9.15 22.85
N PRO A 178 33.02 10.33 23.38
CA PRO A 178 32.95 10.53 24.83
C PRO A 178 31.96 9.59 25.52
N LEU A 179 30.83 9.29 24.87
CA LEU A 179 29.82 8.39 25.39
C LEU A 179 30.22 6.93 25.22
N ARG A 180 30.86 6.55 24.10
CA ARG A 180 31.42 5.21 23.89
C ARG A 180 32.44 4.86 24.98
N GLU A 181 33.40 5.74 25.23
CA GLU A 181 34.42 5.53 26.27
C GLU A 181 33.81 5.44 27.67
N ARG A 182 32.81 6.28 27.97
CA ARG A 182 32.14 6.28 29.26
C ARG A 182 31.33 4.99 29.46
N ALA A 183 30.62 4.53 28.43
CA ALA A 183 29.94 3.24 28.44
C ALA A 183 30.92 2.08 28.68
N ASP A 184 32.08 2.10 28.02
CA ASP A 184 33.12 1.09 28.23
C ASP A 184 33.74 1.13 29.63
N ARG A 185 33.88 2.32 30.23
CA ARG A 185 34.33 2.47 31.62
C ARG A 185 33.30 1.88 32.59
N VAL A 186 32.01 2.14 32.37
CA VAL A 186 30.91 1.60 33.18
C VAL A 186 30.83 0.08 33.03
N ALA A 187 30.93 -0.44 31.82
CA ALA A 187 30.93 -1.88 31.54
C ALA A 187 32.09 -2.63 32.23
N ARG A 188 33.27 -1.99 32.32
CA ARG A 188 34.46 -2.56 32.98
C ARG A 188 34.42 -2.47 34.49
N ARG A 189 34.03 -1.30 35.03
CA ARG A 189 34.06 -1.04 36.48
C ARG A 189 32.83 -1.56 37.22
N ARG A 190 31.73 -1.80 36.51
CA ARG A 190 30.46 -2.32 37.06
C ARG A 190 30.01 -1.55 38.31
N PRO A 191 29.85 -0.22 38.25
CA PRO A 191 29.50 0.57 39.42
C PRO A 191 28.11 0.17 39.94
N SER A 192 27.98 0.06 41.27
CA SER A 192 26.70 -0.21 41.92
C SER A 192 25.82 1.03 42.02
N ASP A 193 26.35 2.25 41.84
CA ASP A 193 25.61 3.51 41.92
C ASP A 193 24.68 3.70 40.71
N ALA A 194 23.37 3.78 40.98
CA ALA A 194 22.33 3.96 39.98
C ALA A 194 22.50 5.26 39.17
N ARG A 195 23.03 6.34 39.76
CA ARG A 195 23.20 7.64 39.11
C ARG A 195 24.20 7.58 37.96
N VAL A 196 25.19 6.70 38.05
CA VAL A 196 26.20 6.53 36.98
C VAL A 196 25.56 5.88 35.75
N ALA A 197 24.69 4.89 35.95
CA ALA A 197 23.94 4.23 34.88
C ALA A 197 22.88 5.15 34.27
N GLU A 198 22.11 5.85 35.12
CA GLU A 198 21.06 6.79 34.69
C GLU A 198 21.64 7.95 33.90
N SER A 199 22.69 8.61 34.40
CA SER A 199 23.32 9.72 33.68
C SER A 199 23.86 9.33 32.30
N LEU A 200 24.36 8.09 32.14
CA LEU A 200 24.83 7.59 30.86
C LEU A 200 23.67 7.40 29.87
N LEU A 201 22.54 6.87 30.34
CA LEU A 201 21.33 6.70 29.53
C LEU A 201 20.73 8.04 29.12
N VAL A 202 20.59 8.98 30.07
CA VAL A 202 20.07 10.32 29.79
C VAL A 202 20.94 11.05 28.76
N ASP A 203 22.27 10.94 28.87
CA ASP A 203 23.17 11.59 27.93
C ASP A 203 23.11 10.96 26.52
N SER A 204 22.91 9.64 26.40
CA SER A 204 22.73 8.97 25.10
C SER A 204 21.38 9.35 24.46
N GLU A 205 20.31 9.40 25.23
CA GLU A 205 18.99 9.84 24.76
C GLU A 205 19.00 11.32 24.35
N ARG A 206 19.71 12.17 25.10
CA ARG A 206 19.88 13.59 24.76
C ARG A 206 20.69 13.80 23.49
N LEU A 207 21.67 12.93 23.20
CA LEU A 207 22.37 12.96 21.91
C LEU A 207 21.39 12.64 20.77
N ILE A 208 20.61 11.57 20.88
CA ILE A 208 19.58 11.23 19.87
C ILE A 208 18.58 12.36 19.69
N GLY A 209 18.10 12.95 20.80
CA GLY A 209 17.15 14.05 20.77
C GLY A 209 17.69 15.28 20.05
N ARG A 210 18.96 15.64 20.28
CA ARG A 210 19.63 16.73 19.56
C ARG A 210 19.76 16.45 18.08
N ILE A 211 20.27 15.25 17.73
CA ILE A 211 20.40 14.87 16.32
C ILE A 211 19.03 14.94 15.66
N ARG A 212 18.00 14.34 16.25
CA ARG A 212 16.64 14.39 15.69
C ARG A 212 16.05 15.79 15.52
N ALA A 213 16.42 16.75 16.35
CA ALA A 213 15.92 18.12 16.23
C ALA A 213 16.37 18.79 14.92
N ASP A 214 17.52 18.37 14.38
CA ASP A 214 18.07 18.87 13.12
C ASP A 214 17.52 18.12 11.89
N TRP A 215 16.69 17.08 12.10
CA TRP A 215 16.14 16.25 11.03
C TRP A 215 14.66 16.58 10.76
N PRO A 216 14.19 16.48 9.50
CA PRO A 216 12.80 16.75 9.16
C PRO A 216 11.87 15.78 9.90
N GLU A 217 10.78 16.31 10.47
CA GLU A 217 9.75 15.46 11.08
C GLU A 217 9.18 14.49 10.03
N PRO A 218 9.05 13.19 10.35
CA PRO A 218 8.40 12.25 9.45
C PRO A 218 6.96 12.71 9.18
N ARG A 219 6.50 12.53 7.94
CA ARG A 219 5.12 12.86 7.57
C ARG A 219 4.14 12.16 8.53
N PRO A 220 3.07 12.84 8.98
CA PRO A 220 2.04 12.21 9.80
C PRO A 220 1.51 10.94 9.11
N GLY A 221 1.58 9.79 9.79
CA GLY A 221 1.14 8.49 9.26
C GLY A 221 2.25 7.62 8.67
N ALA A 222 3.46 8.15 8.42
CA ALA A 222 4.56 7.38 7.81
C ALA A 222 4.95 6.13 8.62
N ALA A 223 4.93 6.21 9.96
CA ALA A 223 5.21 5.06 10.82
C ALA A 223 4.12 3.98 10.71
N THR A 224 2.85 4.36 10.55
CA THR A 224 1.74 3.43 10.34
C THR A 224 1.84 2.75 8.98
N GLU A 225 2.09 3.54 7.93
CA GLU A 225 2.28 3.05 6.56
C GLU A 225 3.48 2.08 6.47
N LEU A 226 4.56 2.36 7.20
CA LEU A 226 5.72 1.47 7.29
C LEU A 226 5.38 0.16 8.02
N VAL A 227 4.62 0.21 9.12
CA VAL A 227 4.19 -1.00 9.85
C VAL A 227 3.26 -1.86 8.99
N GLU A 228 2.31 -1.25 8.29
CA GLU A 228 1.40 -1.93 7.37
C GLU A 228 2.17 -2.56 6.20
N THR A 229 3.08 -1.80 5.59
CA THR A 229 3.87 -2.31 4.46
C THR A 229 4.87 -3.38 4.88
N ALA A 230 5.46 -3.26 6.07
CA ALA A 230 6.29 -4.31 6.65
C ALA A 230 5.49 -5.60 6.84
N SER A 231 4.24 -5.49 7.31
CA SER A 231 3.32 -6.62 7.48
C SER A 231 2.99 -7.29 6.14
N VAL A 232 2.66 -6.51 5.11
CA VAL A 232 2.43 -7.02 3.74
C VAL A 232 3.69 -7.69 3.16
N ALA A 233 4.87 -7.12 3.43
CA ALA A 233 6.16 -7.69 3.02
C ALA A 233 6.55 -8.95 3.84
N GLY A 234 5.75 -9.33 4.85
CA GLY A 234 5.91 -10.54 5.65
C GLY A 234 6.88 -10.39 6.82
N PHE A 235 7.03 -9.17 7.34
CA PHE A 235 7.77 -8.84 8.55
C PHE A 235 6.79 -8.51 9.69
N ALA A 236 7.17 -8.82 10.94
CA ALA A 236 6.47 -8.26 12.09
C ALA A 236 7.01 -6.86 12.33
N ALA A 237 6.17 -5.87 12.62
CA ALA A 237 6.62 -4.51 12.90
C ALA A 237 5.79 -3.87 14.01
N ASP A 238 6.48 -3.21 14.94
CA ASP A 238 5.86 -2.43 16.00
C ASP A 238 6.37 -0.99 15.97
N ARG A 239 5.51 -0.07 16.40
CA ARG A 239 5.90 1.33 16.59
C ARG A 239 6.58 1.53 17.94
N LEU A 240 7.72 2.21 17.95
CA LEU A 240 8.46 2.62 19.16
C LEU A 240 8.67 4.13 19.13
N GLY A 241 7.65 4.88 19.59
CA GLY A 241 7.63 6.33 19.52
C GLY A 241 7.65 6.83 18.07
N SER A 242 8.77 7.45 17.66
CA SER A 242 9.05 7.90 16.29
C SER A 242 9.93 6.94 15.48
N ALA A 243 10.30 5.78 16.04
CA ALA A 243 11.00 4.72 15.34
C ALA A 243 10.04 3.55 15.02
N VAL A 244 10.40 2.73 14.04
CA VAL A 244 9.72 1.46 13.77
C VAL A 244 10.69 0.32 14.04
N LEU A 245 10.24 -0.68 14.80
CA LEU A 245 10.97 -1.90 15.06
C LEU A 245 10.42 -3.02 14.19
N ILE A 246 11.24 -3.51 13.28
CA ILE A 246 10.92 -4.63 12.39
C ILE A 246 11.56 -5.88 12.95
N ARG A 247 10.80 -6.97 13.09
CA ARG A 247 11.30 -8.27 13.55
C ARG A 247 11.17 -9.32 12.45
N SER A 248 12.21 -10.10 12.26
CA SER A 248 12.18 -11.21 11.31
C SER A 248 13.04 -12.39 11.73
N GLY A 249 12.42 -13.57 11.72
CA GLY A 249 13.13 -14.85 11.79
C GLY A 249 13.62 -15.36 10.43
N ARG A 250 13.40 -14.62 9.34
CA ARG A 250 13.57 -15.12 7.96
C ARG A 250 14.87 -14.66 7.29
N PHE A 251 15.72 -13.91 7.97
CA PHE A 251 17.02 -13.47 7.41
C PHE A 251 18.01 -14.60 7.25
N PHE A 252 17.82 -15.71 7.97
CA PHE A 252 18.62 -16.91 7.82
C PHE A 252 17.76 -18.08 7.34
N THR A 253 18.30 -18.87 6.42
CA THR A 253 17.72 -20.16 6.02
C THR A 253 17.83 -21.17 7.16
N PRO A 254 17.12 -22.31 7.12
CA PRO A 254 17.29 -23.38 8.12
C PRO A 254 18.73 -23.89 8.24
N LYS A 255 19.54 -23.76 7.18
CA LYS A 255 20.97 -24.09 7.13
C LYS A 255 21.87 -22.98 7.70
N GLY A 256 21.30 -21.85 8.14
CA GLY A 256 22.02 -20.72 8.71
C GLY A 256 22.66 -19.77 7.69
N GLN A 257 22.34 -19.88 6.40
CA GLN A 257 22.83 -18.96 5.38
C GLN A 257 21.95 -17.71 5.30
N VAL A 258 22.52 -16.55 4.95
CA VAL A 258 21.73 -15.32 4.74
C VAL A 258 20.77 -15.53 3.56
N SER A 259 19.50 -15.16 3.76
CA SER A 259 18.45 -15.26 2.75
C SER A 259 18.44 -14.02 1.85
N ASP A 260 18.95 -14.14 0.62
CA ASP A 260 18.95 -13.04 -0.35
C ASP A 260 17.54 -12.54 -0.70
N ALA A 261 16.53 -13.42 -0.64
CA ALA A 261 15.14 -13.04 -0.88
C ALA A 261 14.58 -12.17 0.27
N THR A 262 14.97 -12.45 1.50
CA THR A 262 14.55 -11.66 2.67
C THR A 262 15.30 -10.32 2.70
N VAL A 263 16.61 -10.33 2.43
CA VAL A 263 17.41 -9.10 2.34
C VAL A 263 16.87 -8.17 1.25
N ARG A 264 16.55 -8.70 0.05
CA ARG A 264 15.95 -7.90 -1.04
C ARG A 264 14.59 -7.33 -0.67
N ARG A 265 13.70 -8.10 -0.04
CA ARG A 265 12.40 -7.59 0.44
C ARG A 265 12.56 -6.51 1.49
N PHE A 266 13.47 -6.70 2.45
CA PHE A 266 13.76 -5.70 3.47
C PHE A 266 14.36 -4.43 2.87
N THR A 267 15.25 -4.57 1.87
CA THR A 267 15.82 -3.44 1.13
C THR A 267 14.74 -2.66 0.39
N GLY A 268 13.84 -3.36 -0.31
CA GLY A 268 12.69 -2.71 -0.97
C GLY A 268 11.77 -2.00 0.01
N LEU A 269 11.57 -2.57 1.20
CA LEU A 269 10.81 -1.93 2.28
C LEU A 269 11.50 -0.64 2.76
N LEU A 270 12.80 -0.68 3.06
CA LEU A 270 13.53 0.53 3.47
C LEU A 270 13.56 1.61 2.37
N ALA A 271 13.71 1.20 1.10
CA ALA A 271 13.71 2.11 -0.03
C ALA A 271 12.35 2.77 -0.29
N ALA A 272 11.24 2.09 0.03
CA ALA A 272 9.89 2.62 -0.10
C ALA A 272 9.54 3.63 1.00
N PHE A 273 10.31 3.68 2.11
CA PHE A 273 10.03 4.52 3.28
C PHE A 273 11.24 5.34 3.71
N PRO A 274 11.47 6.53 3.12
CA PRO A 274 12.60 7.40 3.45
C PRO A 274 12.36 8.25 4.73
N HIS A 275 11.58 7.73 5.69
CA HIS A 275 11.05 8.52 6.81
C HIS A 275 11.15 7.77 8.13
N GLY A 276 12.30 7.80 8.80
CA GLY A 276 12.39 7.29 10.16
C GLY A 276 13.68 6.52 10.46
N PRO A 277 14.14 6.49 11.72
CA PRO A 277 14.99 5.41 12.16
C PRO A 277 14.17 4.11 12.23
N VAL A 278 14.71 3.08 11.59
CA VAL A 278 14.15 1.73 11.55
C VAL A 278 15.12 0.81 12.29
N ALA A 279 14.69 0.24 13.41
CA ALA A 279 15.43 -0.82 14.07
C ALA A 279 14.97 -2.17 13.51
N CYS A 280 15.87 -3.07 13.19
CA CYS A 280 15.56 -4.44 12.78
C CYS A 280 16.13 -5.45 13.78
N GLN A 281 15.26 -6.25 14.38
CA GLN A 281 15.64 -7.41 15.19
C GLN A 281 15.59 -8.68 14.34
N VAL A 282 16.72 -9.38 14.32
CA VAL A 282 16.94 -10.58 13.53
C VAL A 282 17.18 -11.76 14.46
N ALA A 283 16.41 -12.84 14.29
CA ALA A 283 16.66 -14.07 15.02
C ALA A 283 17.81 -14.86 14.36
N VAL A 284 18.83 -15.23 15.14
CA VAL A 284 19.98 -16.00 14.64
C VAL A 284 19.86 -17.49 15.01
N PRO A 285 19.92 -18.40 14.02
CA PRO A 285 19.85 -19.84 14.32
C PRO A 285 21.12 -20.36 14.98
N LYS A 286 20.97 -21.00 16.15
CA LYS A 286 22.03 -21.64 16.97
C LYS A 286 23.09 -20.65 17.50
N PRO A 287 22.71 -19.78 18.46
CA PRO A 287 23.58 -18.74 19.04
C PRO A 287 24.81 -19.28 19.79
N GLY A 288 24.85 -20.56 20.17
CA GLY A 288 25.98 -21.17 20.89
C GLY A 288 27.09 -21.77 20.01
N SER A 289 26.99 -21.68 18.69
CA SER A 289 27.99 -22.25 17.77
C SER A 289 28.99 -21.19 17.31
N GLY A 290 30.30 -21.46 17.34
CA GLY A 290 31.36 -20.49 16.99
C GLY A 290 31.22 -19.79 15.61
N GLY A 291 30.37 -20.31 14.72
CA GLY A 291 30.04 -19.68 13.43
C GLY A 291 28.86 -18.69 13.44
N TRP A 292 28.25 -18.36 14.58
CA TRP A 292 27.14 -17.39 14.63
C TRP A 292 27.62 -15.96 14.32
N SER A 293 28.73 -15.52 14.90
CA SER A 293 29.31 -14.19 14.70
C SER A 293 29.67 -13.95 13.23
N GLN A 294 30.22 -14.97 12.57
CA GLN A 294 30.55 -14.91 11.14
C GLN A 294 29.31 -14.83 10.25
N ARG A 295 28.20 -15.49 10.62
CA ARG A 295 26.92 -15.39 9.91
C ARG A 295 26.29 -14.01 10.05
N VAL A 296 26.39 -13.42 11.23
CA VAL A 296 25.93 -12.05 11.50
C VAL A 296 26.79 -11.04 10.77
N ALA A 297 28.12 -11.19 10.77
CA ALA A 297 29.03 -10.34 10.01
C ALA A 297 28.70 -10.34 8.52
N ARG A 298 28.36 -11.51 7.93
CA ARG A 298 27.91 -11.59 6.53
C ARG A 298 26.57 -10.88 6.29
N LEU A 299 25.64 -10.93 7.24
CA LEU A 299 24.38 -10.18 7.13
C LEU A 299 24.62 -8.67 7.18
N VAL A 300 25.47 -8.22 8.10
CA VAL A 300 25.90 -6.82 8.21
C VAL A 300 26.60 -6.35 6.93
N GLU A 301 27.53 -7.13 6.41
CA GLU A 301 28.23 -6.86 5.14
C GLU A 301 27.25 -6.74 3.97
N ARG A 302 26.19 -7.58 3.93
CA ARG A 302 25.14 -7.49 2.91
C ARG A 302 24.33 -6.20 3.03
N PHE A 303 24.01 -5.76 4.24
CA PHE A 303 23.33 -4.49 4.46
C PHE A 303 24.22 -3.28 4.14
N GLY A 304 25.53 -3.36 4.43
CA GLY A 304 26.50 -2.31 4.09
C GLY A 304 26.77 -2.14 2.59
N ARG A 305 26.34 -3.09 1.75
CA ARG A 305 26.44 -3.04 0.28
C ARG A 305 25.14 -2.62 -0.42
N MET A 306 24.11 -2.24 0.32
CA MET A 306 22.89 -1.72 -0.29
C MET A 306 23.20 -0.39 -0.98
N ASP A 307 22.82 -0.25 -2.24
CA ASP A 307 22.86 1.04 -2.95
C ASP A 307 21.80 1.95 -2.33
N ASP A 308 22.23 3.12 -1.85
CA ASP A 308 21.40 4.15 -1.22
C ASP A 308 20.67 3.78 0.10
N PRO A 309 21.40 3.54 1.21
CA PRO A 309 20.82 3.44 2.54
C PRO A 309 21.26 4.65 3.38
N GLY A 310 20.35 5.38 4.01
CA GLY A 310 20.79 6.22 5.13
C GLY A 310 21.59 5.35 6.14
N ARG A 311 22.59 5.95 6.78
CA ARG A 311 23.72 5.24 7.41
C ARG A 311 23.26 4.04 8.24
N VAL A 312 23.84 2.87 7.97
CA VAL A 312 23.54 1.63 8.70
C VAL A 312 24.50 1.53 9.88
N SER A 313 23.98 1.49 11.11
CA SER A 313 24.77 1.17 12.30
C SER A 313 24.27 -0.11 12.94
N THR A 314 25.13 -1.13 12.94
CA THR A 314 24.76 -2.45 13.44
C THR A 314 25.24 -2.63 14.87
N SER A 315 24.33 -2.94 15.79
CA SER A 315 24.68 -3.28 17.18
C SER A 315 24.23 -4.70 17.51
N ILE A 316 25.17 -5.55 17.92
CA ILE A 316 24.83 -6.91 18.31
C ILE A 316 24.39 -6.90 19.77
N VAL A 317 23.11 -7.19 20.02
CA VAL A 317 22.55 -7.28 21.36
C VAL A 317 21.84 -8.61 21.54
N ALA A 318 22.40 -9.49 22.36
CA ALA A 318 21.68 -10.65 22.87
C ALA A 318 20.62 -10.19 23.87
N THR A 319 19.36 -10.56 23.64
CA THR A 319 18.24 -10.28 24.56
C THR A 319 17.53 -11.58 24.90
N ASP A 320 17.01 -11.68 26.14
CA ASP A 320 16.23 -12.84 26.62
C ASP A 320 14.80 -12.89 26.04
N ALA A 321 14.40 -11.88 25.27
CA ALA A 321 13.07 -11.77 24.66
C ALA A 321 12.84 -12.76 23.50
N LEU A 322 13.90 -13.40 23.01
CA LEU A 322 13.80 -14.49 22.03
C LEU A 322 14.67 -15.66 22.49
N PRO A 323 14.16 -16.91 22.46
CA PRO A 323 14.89 -18.11 22.91
C PRO A 323 16.10 -18.50 22.04
N ALA A 324 16.44 -17.68 21.04
CA ALA A 324 17.64 -17.77 20.22
C ALA A 324 18.25 -16.37 20.10
N GLY A 325 19.59 -16.26 20.21
CA GLY A 325 20.29 -14.97 20.22
C GLY A 325 19.80 -14.04 19.12
N THR A 326 19.40 -12.84 19.55
CA THR A 326 18.90 -11.78 18.67
C THR A 326 20.07 -10.91 18.23
N VAL A 327 20.02 -10.39 17.01
CA VAL A 327 20.88 -9.30 16.55
C VAL A 327 19.99 -8.12 16.21
N GLN A 328 20.31 -6.93 16.73
CA GLN A 328 19.57 -5.72 16.44
C GLN A 328 20.36 -4.82 15.49
N CYS A 329 20.05 -4.88 14.20
CA CYS A 329 20.62 -3.93 13.25
C CYS A 329 19.80 -2.63 13.30
N THR A 330 20.43 -1.47 13.46
CA THR A 330 19.74 -0.18 13.41
C THR A 330 20.02 0.49 12.08
N PHE A 331 18.97 0.96 11.41
CA PHE A 331 19.02 1.61 10.12
C PHE A 331 18.45 3.02 10.28
N ALA A 332 19.09 4.02 9.70
CA ALA A 332 18.44 5.29 9.44
C ALA A 332 17.98 5.28 7.99
N ALA A 333 16.69 5.08 7.72
CA ALA A 333 16.19 5.20 6.35
C ALA A 333 15.75 6.65 6.14
N TYR A 334 16.71 7.53 5.89
CA TYR A 334 16.42 8.90 5.48
C TYR A 334 17.24 9.23 4.24
N ARG A 335 16.56 9.54 3.15
CA ARG A 335 17.17 10.13 1.96
C ARG A 335 17.27 11.64 2.16
N GLU A 336 18.40 12.23 1.76
CA GLU A 336 18.43 13.67 1.49
C GLU A 336 17.39 13.98 0.38
N PRO A 337 16.67 15.11 0.46
CA PRO A 337 15.68 15.50 -0.53
C PRO A 337 16.24 15.66 -1.95
#